data_AF-B4FGB6-F1
#
_entry.id   AF-B4FGB6-F1
#
_cell.length_a   1.000
_cell.length_b   1.000
_cell.length_c   1.000
_cell.angle_alpha   90.00
_cell.angle_beta   90.00
_cell.angle_gamma   90.00
#
_symmetry.space_group_name_H-M   'P 1'
#
loop_
_entity.id
_entity.type
_entity.pdbx_description
1 polymer ?
#
loop_
_entity_poly.entity_id
_entity_poly.type
_entity_poly.pdbx_seq_one_letter_code
_entity_poly.pdbx_strand_id
1 'polypeptide(L)'
;MVQELPALLVARRQLVARHVQRLWAEHADDSLLLCILMLLFSSDNINCNKHKMERFLHHGRFYVASVYAPISFPSLPLIVLKNRDGEQSAIAAVGSLKSMDPNRIILKKIVLTM
;
A
#
# COMPACT_ATOMS: atom_id res chain seq x y z
N MET A 1 -28.75 20.15 -33.97
CA MET A 1 -28.19 18.80 -33.73
C MET A 1 -26.67 18.86 -33.80
N VAL A 2 -25.98 19.19 -32.71
CA VAL A 2 -24.55 18.87 -32.54
C VAL A 2 -24.29 18.70 -31.03
N GLN A 3 -24.79 17.60 -30.47
CA GLN A 3 -24.23 16.99 -29.27
C GLN A 3 -23.25 15.94 -29.78
N GLU A 4 -21.99 15.96 -29.31
CA GLU A 4 -21.04 14.83 -29.21
C GLU A 4 -19.60 15.36 -28.99
N LEU A 5 -19.40 16.24 -27.99
CA LEU A 5 -18.05 16.64 -27.53
C LEU A 5 -17.59 16.12 -26.13
N PRO A 6 -18.37 15.39 -25.30
CA PRO A 6 -17.85 14.90 -24.03
C PRO A 6 -17.16 13.51 -24.12
N ALA A 7 -17.49 12.68 -25.12
CA ALA A 7 -17.01 11.30 -25.20
C ALA A 7 -15.51 11.19 -25.53
N LEU A 8 -14.99 12.08 -26.39
CA LEU A 8 -13.60 12.03 -26.85
C LEU A 8 -12.61 12.46 -25.75
N LEU A 9 -13.02 13.36 -24.86
CA LEU A 9 -12.22 13.78 -23.70
C LEU A 9 -12.17 12.68 -22.62
N VAL A 10 -13.28 11.96 -22.42
CA VAL A 10 -13.36 10.81 -21.50
C VAL A 10 -12.54 9.63 -22.03
N ALA A 11 -12.63 9.33 -23.33
CA ALA A 11 -11.87 8.28 -23.98
C ALA A 11 -10.35 8.56 -23.95
N ARG A 12 -9.93 9.81 -24.18
CA ARG A 12 -8.52 10.22 -24.07
C ARG A 12 -8.00 10.10 -22.62
N ARG A 13 -8.82 10.41 -21.62
CA ARG A 13 -8.47 10.21 -20.20
C ARG A 13 -8.32 8.73 -19.83
N GLN A 14 -9.18 7.86 -20.36
CA GLN A 14 -9.07 6.41 -20.14
C GLN A 14 -7.87 5.79 -20.84
N LEU A 15 -7.50 6.28 -22.04
CA LEU A 15 -6.33 5.80 -22.76
C LEU A 15 -5.04 6.12 -22.01
N VAL A 16 -4.91 7.34 -21.45
CA VAL A 16 -3.76 7.73 -20.62
C VAL A 16 -3.73 6.90 -19.34
N ALA A 17 -4.86 6.68 -18.67
CA ALA A 17 -4.91 5.85 -17.46
C ALA A 17 -4.49 4.39 -17.73
N ARG A 18 -4.93 3.80 -18.86
CA ARG A 18 -4.51 2.45 -19.25
C ARG A 18 -3.06 2.39 -19.70
N HIS A 19 -2.56 3.43 -20.37
CA HIS A 19 -1.16 3.49 -20.81
C HIS A 19 -0.22 3.65 -19.61
N VAL A 20 -0.59 4.48 -18.63
CA VAL A 20 0.10 4.57 -17.35
C VAL A 20 0.03 3.23 -16.61
N GLN A 21 -1.14 2.59 -16.47
CA GLN A 21 -1.22 1.26 -15.83
C GLN A 21 -0.38 0.18 -16.54
N ARG A 22 -0.25 0.26 -17.87
CA ARG A 22 0.55 -0.69 -18.66
C ARG A 22 2.05 -0.45 -18.49
N LEU A 23 2.48 0.82 -18.44
CA LEU A 23 3.87 1.20 -18.15
C LEU A 23 4.30 0.84 -16.71
N TRP A 24 3.35 0.81 -15.76
CA TRP A 24 3.62 0.35 -14.38
C TRP A 24 3.73 -1.18 -14.25
N ALA A 25 3.23 -1.94 -15.24
CA ALA A 25 3.31 -3.40 -15.26
C ALA A 25 4.57 -3.92 -15.96
N GLU A 26 5.14 -3.17 -16.91
CA GLU A 26 6.32 -3.55 -17.70
C GLU A 26 7.67 -3.25 -17.04
N HIS A 27 7.70 -2.56 -15.91
CA HIS A 27 8.91 -2.26 -15.12
C HIS A 27 8.96 -3.04 -13.79
N ALA A 28 8.21 -4.15 -13.72
CA ALA A 28 8.06 -4.96 -12.50
C ALA A 28 9.19 -5.96 -12.24
N ASP A 29 10.15 -6.05 -13.16
CA ASP A 29 11.34 -6.85 -12.99
C ASP A 29 12.53 -5.94 -12.66
N ASP A 30 13.31 -6.38 -11.68
CA ASP A 30 14.58 -5.80 -11.20
C ASP A 30 14.48 -4.71 -10.11
N SER A 31 14.03 -5.12 -8.93
CA SER A 31 14.46 -4.57 -7.62
C SER A 31 14.16 -3.09 -7.28
N LEU A 32 13.65 -2.28 -8.22
CA LEU A 32 13.48 -0.84 -8.06
C LEU A 32 12.02 -0.34 -8.03
N LEU A 33 11.02 -1.20 -8.30
CA LEU A 33 9.62 -0.95 -7.89
C LEU A 33 9.37 -1.16 -6.39
N LEU A 34 10.39 -1.62 -5.64
CA LEU A 34 10.39 -1.75 -4.18
C LEU A 34 10.16 -0.41 -3.43
N CYS A 35 10.25 0.74 -4.11
CA CYS A 35 10.29 2.06 -3.47
C CYS A 35 9.00 2.88 -3.46
N ILE A 36 7.96 2.59 -4.27
CA ILE A 36 6.72 3.42 -4.26
C ILE A 36 5.69 2.91 -3.23
N LEU A 37 5.83 1.66 -2.77
CA LEU A 37 4.87 0.97 -1.91
C LEU A 37 5.52 0.34 -0.67
N MET A 38 6.57 0.95 -0.11
CA MET A 38 7.16 0.45 1.13
C MET A 38 6.13 0.57 2.26
N LEU A 39 5.46 -0.54 2.58
CA LEU A 39 4.48 -0.63 3.65
C LEU A 39 5.10 -0.11 4.95
N LEU A 40 4.52 0.95 5.50
CA LEU A 40 4.91 1.49 6.80
C LEU A 40 4.20 0.68 7.88
N PHE A 41 4.97 -0.13 8.60
CA PHE A 41 4.47 -0.87 9.76
C PHE A 41 4.46 0.01 11.00
N SER A 42 3.40 -0.12 11.79
CA SER A 42 3.20 0.69 12.98
C SER A 42 2.40 -0.08 14.02
N SER A 43 2.66 0.23 15.30
CA SER A 43 1.90 -0.31 16.42
C SER A 43 0.53 0.36 16.52
N ASP A 44 -0.53 -0.42 16.75
CA ASP A 44 -1.87 0.11 16.98
C ASP A 44 -2.02 0.53 18.46
N ASN A 45 -2.55 1.73 18.68
CA ASN A 45 -2.88 2.22 20.02
C ASN A 45 -4.22 2.96 19.93
N ILE A 46 -5.25 2.40 20.55
CA ILE A 46 -6.62 2.96 20.49
C ILE A 46 -6.70 4.30 21.23
N ASN A 47 -5.81 4.53 22.20
CA ASN A 47 -5.82 5.73 23.03
C ASN A 47 -5.01 6.90 22.45
N CYS A 48 -4.36 6.71 21.29
CA CYS A 48 -3.47 7.74 20.74
C CYS A 48 -3.48 7.78 19.21
N ASN A 49 -3.56 8.98 18.64
CA ASN A 49 -3.44 9.21 17.19
C ASN A 49 -1.98 9.23 16.68
N LYS A 50 -1.00 8.99 17.57
CA LYS A 50 0.42 8.95 17.23
C LYS A 50 0.88 7.50 17.28
N HIS A 51 1.16 6.93 16.11
CA HIS A 51 1.56 5.53 16.01
C HIS A 51 3.07 5.41 15.86
N LYS A 52 3.69 4.59 16.71
CA LYS A 52 5.12 4.30 16.60
C LYS A 52 5.37 3.43 15.37
N MET A 53 6.31 3.85 14.52
CA MET A 53 6.82 3.05 13.41
C MET A 53 7.65 1.88 13.95
N GLU A 54 7.42 0.70 13.39
CA GLU A 54 8.17 -0.51 13.71
C GLU A 54 8.97 -0.94 12.48
N ARG A 55 10.26 -1.24 12.69
CA ARG A 55 11.15 -1.66 11.59
C ARG A 55 10.90 -3.13 11.20
N PHE A 56 10.45 -3.93 12.15
CA PHE A 56 10.25 -5.36 12.00
C PHE A 56 8.91 -5.78 12.60
N LEU A 57 8.29 -6.77 11.97
CA LEU A 57 7.11 -7.46 12.51
C LEU A 57 7.59 -8.45 13.56
N HIS A 58 7.13 -8.32 14.80
CA HIS A 58 7.40 -9.30 15.85
C HIS A 58 6.25 -10.30 15.98
N HIS A 59 6.58 -11.57 16.22
CA HIS A 59 5.59 -12.62 16.43
C HIS A 59 4.70 -12.32 17.65
N GLY A 60 3.41 -12.67 17.55
CA GLY A 60 2.45 -12.53 18.64
C GLY A 60 1.95 -11.10 18.90
N ARG A 61 2.24 -10.15 18.00
CA ARG A 61 1.79 -8.75 18.10
C ARG A 61 1.03 -8.37 16.83
N PHE A 62 0.02 -7.50 16.99
CA PHE A 62 -0.72 -6.93 15.88
C PHE A 62 -0.06 -5.63 15.42
N TYR A 63 0.00 -5.46 14.10
CA TYR A 63 0.54 -4.28 13.45
C TYR A 63 -0.43 -3.76 12.40
N VAL A 64 -0.39 -2.46 12.17
CA VAL A 64 -1.10 -1.82 11.07
C VAL A 64 -0.07 -1.46 10.00
N ALA A 65 -0.27 -2.01 8.81
CA ALA A 65 0.51 -1.68 7.63
C ALA A 65 -0.22 -0.58 6.86
N SER A 66 0.46 0.55 6.65
CA SER A 66 -0.07 1.69 5.90
C SER A 66 0.60 1.79 4.55
N VAL A 67 -0.22 1.95 3.51
CA VAL A 67 0.21 1.92 2.11
C VAL A 67 -0.71 2.78 1.26
N TYR A 68 -0.15 3.43 0.24
CA TYR A 68 -0.93 4.15 -0.76
C TYR A 68 -1.40 3.18 -1.85
N ALA A 69 -2.67 2.81 -1.81
CA ALA A 69 -3.30 1.89 -2.75
C ALA A 69 -4.70 2.38 -3.16
N PRO A 70 -5.30 1.85 -4.25
CA PRO A 70 -6.68 2.18 -4.62
C PRO A 70 -7.68 1.92 -3.48
N ILE A 71 -8.66 2.80 -3.35
CA ILE A 71 -9.64 2.76 -2.27
C ILE A 71 -10.49 1.49 -2.38
N SER A 72 -10.52 0.71 -1.31
CA SER A 72 -11.31 -0.53 -1.16
C SER A 72 -12.27 -0.44 0.03
N PHE A 73 -13.54 -0.85 -0.11
CA PHE A 73 -14.48 -0.73 1.00
C PHE A 73 -14.13 -1.70 2.16
N PRO A 74 -14.19 -1.26 3.42
CA PRO A 74 -13.79 -2.06 4.58
C PRO A 74 -14.79 -3.18 4.86
N SER A 75 -14.43 -4.39 4.45
CA SER A 75 -14.76 -5.69 5.08
C SER A 75 -13.86 -6.77 4.47
N LEU A 76 -12.65 -6.37 4.05
CA LEU A 76 -11.80 -7.17 3.17
C LEU A 76 -10.73 -7.90 4.00
N PRO A 77 -10.72 -9.25 4.01
CA PRO A 77 -9.59 -9.99 4.55
C PRO A 77 -8.35 -9.75 3.68
N LEU A 78 -7.20 -9.53 4.30
CA LEU A 78 -5.93 -9.26 3.63
C LEU A 78 -4.90 -10.32 4.02
N ILE A 79 -4.14 -10.77 3.03
CA ILE A 79 -3.03 -11.70 3.22
C ILE A 79 -1.78 -11.03 2.66
N VAL A 80 -0.73 -10.96 3.48
CA VAL A 80 0.58 -10.48 3.08
C VAL A 80 1.42 -11.69 2.74
N LEU A 81 1.84 -11.74 1.48
CA LEU A 81 2.70 -12.79 0.95
C LEU A 81 4.12 -12.25 0.78
N LYS A 82 5.10 -13.05 1.17
CA LYS A 82 6.52 -12.77 0.96
C LYS A 82 7.04 -13.68 -0.13
N ASN A 83 7.30 -13.10 -1.29
CA ASN A 83 8.00 -13.77 -2.37
C ASN A 83 9.51 -13.79 -2.09
N ARG A 84 10.13 -14.94 -2.37
CA ARG A 84 11.58 -15.11 -2.45
C ARG A 84 11.86 -15.71 -3.83
N ASP A 85 12.86 -15.18 -4.52
CA ASP A 85 13.19 -15.63 -5.87
C ASP A 85 13.46 -17.13 -5.89
N GLY A 86 12.72 -17.87 -6.72
CA GLY A 86 12.84 -19.33 -6.88
C GLY A 86 12.09 -20.19 -5.85
N GLU A 87 11.42 -19.61 -4.86
CA GLU A 87 10.70 -20.34 -3.80
C GLU A 87 9.17 -20.09 -3.83
N GLN A 88 8.40 -21.01 -3.25
CA GLN A 88 6.96 -20.80 -3.09
C GLN A 88 6.69 -19.60 -2.17
N SER A 89 5.73 -18.76 -2.56
CA SER A 89 5.33 -17.59 -1.80
C SER A 89 4.89 -17.99 -0.38
N ALA A 90 5.55 -17.43 0.63
CA ALA A 90 5.24 -17.73 2.02
C ALA A 90 4.27 -16.70 2.59
N ILE A 91 3.30 -17.15 3.40
CA ILE A 91 2.41 -16.26 4.13
C ILE A 91 3.21 -15.55 5.23
N ALA A 92 3.33 -14.24 5.13
CA ALA A 92 4.02 -13.40 6.11
C ALA A 92 3.09 -12.88 7.20
N ALA A 93 1.84 -12.52 6.83
CA ALA A 93 0.82 -12.07 7.77
C ALA A 93 -0.59 -12.26 7.20
N VAL A 94 -1.57 -12.37 8.09
CA VAL A 94 -3.00 -12.37 7.77
C VAL A 94 -3.67 -11.31 8.62
N GLY A 95 -4.61 -10.57 8.04
CA GLY A 95 -5.34 -9.54 8.74
C GLY A 95 -6.58 -9.09 7.97
N SER A 96 -7.08 -7.92 8.31
CA SER A 96 -8.20 -7.29 7.64
C SER A 96 -7.90 -5.83 7.35
N LEU A 97 -8.58 -5.30 6.33
CA LEU A 97 -8.51 -3.89 6.00
C LEU A 97 -9.15 -3.06 7.14
N LYS A 98 -8.33 -2.25 7.81
CA LYS A 98 -8.81 -1.21 8.73
C LYS A 98 -9.43 -0.05 7.94
N SER A 99 -10.02 0.93 8.62
CA SER A 99 -10.48 2.16 7.98
C SER A 99 -9.37 2.84 7.17
N MET A 100 -9.73 3.39 6.00
CA MET A 100 -8.83 4.21 5.19
C MET A 100 -8.78 5.63 5.73
N ASP A 101 -7.78 5.89 6.55
CA ASP A 101 -7.51 7.22 7.12
C ASP A 101 -6.18 7.77 6.60
N PRO A 102 -6.19 8.73 5.66
CA PRO A 102 -4.98 9.39 5.18
C PRO A 102 -4.33 10.30 6.23
N ASN A 103 -5.05 10.65 7.32
CA ASN A 103 -4.54 11.52 8.39
C ASN A 103 -3.78 10.75 9.48
N ARG A 104 -3.62 9.43 9.33
CA ARG A 104 -2.94 8.59 10.31
C ARG A 104 -1.45 8.91 10.41
N ILE A 105 -1.01 9.39 11.56
CA ILE A 105 0.37 9.82 11.78
C ILE A 105 1.24 8.66 12.27
N ILE A 106 2.30 8.35 11.50
CA ILE A 106 3.31 7.34 11.84
C ILE A 106 4.63 8.02 12.18
N LEU A 107 5.15 7.78 13.38
CA LEU A 107 6.34 8.41 13.94
C LEU A 107 7.53 7.44 13.94
N LYS A 108 8.62 7.82 13.27
CA LYS A 108 9.89 7.07 13.30
C LYS A 108 10.75 7.52 14.49
N LYS A 109 11.02 6.60 15.42
CA LYS A 109 11.95 6.84 16.54
C LYS A 109 13.39 6.66 16.07
N ILE A 110 14.25 7.64 16.33
CA ILE A 110 15.70 7.56 16.15
C ILE A 110 16.32 7.65 17.55
N VAL A 111 17.23 6.74 17.88
CA VAL A 111 17.97 6.74 19.14
C VAL A 111 19.43 7.00 18.81
N LEU A 112 20.00 8.02 19.42
CA LEU A 112 21.42 8.33 19.35
C LEU A 112 22.05 7.83 20.65
N THR A 113 22.91 6.83 20.54
CA THR A 113 23.75 6.36 21.65
C THR A 113 25.12 7.02 21.55
N MET A 114 25.67 7.44 22.70
CA MET A 114 27.01 8.01 22.82
C MET A 114 28.06 6.90 22.88
#